data_AF-A0A5C8WRN2-F1
#
_entry.id   AF-A0A5C8WRN2-F1
#
_cell.length_a   1.000
_cell.length_b   1.000
_cell.length_c   1.000
_cell.angle_alpha   90.00
_cell.angle_beta   90.00
_cell.angle_gamma   90.00
#
_symmetry.space_group_name_H-M   'P 1'
#
loop_
_entity.id
_entity.type
_entity.pdbx_description
1 polymer ?
#
loop_
_entity_poly.entity_id
_entity_poly.type
_entity_poly.pdbx_seq_one_letter_code
_entity_poly.pdbx_strand_id
1 'polypeptide(L)'
;MSHTDQMTRLARGSLRLSPAIGVVTEGVILTIHEKLVHLRYTNLTNTQQIQILWEGSLFEILFSGANFETGKACLLRGPANALIPANLLLWLSVYVGEDAVDPFRSKDTRFNHERGSFQIQTKTLEKFLRAAKRMEERRWPQWRLELSRNALMYYSVAVRSGFNMMPLNIGFFGLSLECLGNVRHGKRNKHYTLGDQHFNRYLTARLARDKRDPLKKADVKRFEKKFHADVDLIHQLRNAFYGHSLLHLAADRKKLVLALRDWAVRNGHSEKFANISFTPGRLRDQVVTNSHALYKVGLRVNRIFLFLALGIHRDIPFAEYDFSTLADMSRPVVGEFKGIRFEFS
;
A
#
# COMPACT_ATOMS: atom_id res chain seq x y z
N MET A 1 -21.10 -33.94 -34.14
CA MET A 1 -21.08 -34.25 -32.69
C MET A 1 -20.74 -32.97 -31.94
N SER A 2 -21.60 -32.54 -31.02
CA SER A 2 -21.54 -31.20 -30.42
C SER A 2 -20.45 -31.12 -29.34
N HIS A 3 -19.77 -29.97 -29.27
CA HIS A 3 -18.71 -29.65 -28.30
C HIS A 3 -19.14 -29.65 -26.82
N THR A 4 -20.40 -29.98 -26.54
CA THR A 4 -21.02 -30.00 -25.21
C THR A 4 -20.73 -31.28 -24.42
N ASP A 5 -20.30 -32.37 -25.07
CA ASP A 5 -20.12 -33.68 -24.43
C ASP A 5 -18.73 -33.94 -23.82
N GLN A 6 -17.74 -33.05 -24.01
CA GLN A 6 -16.41 -33.18 -23.40
C GLN A 6 -16.30 -32.52 -22.00
N MET A 7 -17.20 -31.61 -21.63
CA MET A 7 -17.13 -30.90 -20.34
C MET A 7 -17.77 -31.66 -19.18
N THR A 8 -18.61 -32.67 -19.44
CA THR A 8 -19.42 -33.33 -18.39
C THR A 8 -18.75 -34.59 -17.81
N ARG A 9 -17.61 -35.04 -18.35
CA ARG A 9 -16.88 -36.25 -17.87
C ARG A 9 -15.68 -35.97 -16.96
N LEU A 10 -15.30 -34.72 -16.73
CA LEU A 10 -14.27 -34.36 -15.73
C LEU A 10 -14.84 -34.03 -14.34
N ALA A 11 -16.17 -34.06 -14.18
CA ALA A 11 -16.86 -33.71 -12.93
C ALA A 11 -17.22 -34.91 -12.01
N ARG A 12 -16.65 -36.10 -12.24
CA ARG A 12 -16.95 -37.31 -11.41
C ARG A 12 -15.70 -38.12 -11.01
N GLY A 13 -14.62 -37.43 -10.65
CA GLY A 13 -13.49 -38.03 -9.93
C GLY A 13 -13.55 -37.61 -8.47
N SER A 14 -13.90 -38.54 -7.57
CA SER A 14 -13.86 -38.33 -6.13
C SER A 14 -12.44 -37.95 -5.68
N LEU A 15 -12.22 -36.69 -5.32
CA LEU A 15 -11.04 -36.30 -4.54
C LEU A 15 -11.26 -36.78 -3.10
N ARG A 16 -10.84 -38.02 -2.86
CA ARG A 16 -10.53 -38.50 -1.51
C ARG A 16 -9.56 -37.48 -0.89
N LEU A 17 -9.93 -36.98 0.28
CA LEU A 17 -9.02 -36.31 1.20
C LEU A 17 -7.86 -37.27 1.47
N SER A 18 -6.68 -36.96 0.90
CA SER A 18 -5.41 -37.58 1.29
C SER A 18 -4.63 -36.60 2.17
N PRO A 19 -3.91 -37.13 3.18
CA PRO A 19 -3.46 -36.37 4.34
C PRO A 19 -2.27 -35.46 4.03
N ALA A 20 -2.06 -34.52 4.95
CA ALA A 20 -0.98 -33.54 5.00
C ALA A 20 0.34 -34.02 4.40
N ILE A 21 0.77 -33.35 3.33
CA ILE A 21 2.15 -33.43 2.84
C ILE A 21 2.86 -32.18 3.34
N GLY A 22 3.61 -32.34 4.44
CA GLY A 22 4.64 -31.39 4.82
C GLY A 22 5.71 -31.38 3.75
N VAL A 23 5.99 -30.20 3.17
CA VAL A 23 7.12 -30.01 2.27
C VAL A 23 8.38 -29.98 3.12
N VAL A 24 9.18 -31.04 3.01
CA VAL A 24 10.51 -31.11 3.61
C VAL A 24 11.49 -30.42 2.65
N THR A 25 11.82 -29.18 2.96
CA THR A 25 13.08 -28.55 2.60
C THR A 25 13.76 -28.22 3.92
N GLU A 26 15.04 -28.56 4.10
CA GLU A 26 15.80 -28.29 5.33
C GLU A 26 15.52 -26.86 5.84
N GLY A 27 14.75 -26.78 6.93
CA GLY A 27 14.03 -25.57 7.34
C GLY A 27 12.66 -25.93 7.90
N VAL A 28 12.53 -25.85 9.23
CA VAL A 28 11.38 -26.14 10.10
C VAL A 28 9.98 -25.99 9.45
N ILE A 29 9.11 -26.98 9.69
CA ILE A 29 7.70 -27.00 9.27
C ILE A 29 6.92 -25.89 9.98
N LEU A 30 6.53 -24.83 9.26
CA LEU A 30 5.48 -23.92 9.71
C LEU A 30 4.17 -24.71 9.84
N THR A 31 3.48 -24.58 10.96
CA THR A 31 2.16 -25.20 11.12
C THR A 31 1.13 -24.50 10.22
N ILE A 32 0.02 -25.18 9.88
CA ILE A 32 -1.05 -24.64 9.02
C ILE A 32 -1.68 -23.33 9.59
N HIS A 33 -1.42 -23.01 10.85
CA HIS A 33 -2.00 -21.89 11.60
C HIS A 33 -1.03 -20.71 11.80
N GLU A 34 0.16 -20.79 11.20
CA GLU A 34 1.21 -19.79 11.33
C GLU A 34 1.53 -19.16 9.97
N LYS A 35 1.77 -17.85 9.98
CA LYS A 35 2.12 -17.08 8.79
C LYS A 35 3.30 -16.18 9.10
N LEU A 36 4.43 -16.46 8.45
CA LEU A 36 5.57 -15.58 8.46
C LEU A 36 5.31 -14.40 7.51
N VAL A 37 5.42 -13.18 8.03
CA VAL A 37 5.27 -11.92 7.30
C VAL A 37 6.64 -11.29 7.16
N HIS A 38 7.17 -11.31 5.94
CA HIS A 38 8.49 -10.76 5.63
C HIS A 38 8.39 -9.28 5.28
N LEU A 39 9.34 -8.50 5.78
CA LEU A 39 9.42 -7.08 5.50
C LEU A 39 10.59 -6.84 4.55
N ARG A 40 10.27 -6.39 3.34
CA ARG A 40 11.28 -6.22 2.30
C ARG A 40 12.04 -4.90 2.43
N TYR A 41 11.37 -3.85 2.89
CA TYR A 41 11.87 -2.48 2.83
C TYR A 41 11.97 -1.77 4.19
N THR A 42 11.40 -2.33 5.25
CA THR A 42 11.39 -1.76 6.62
C THR A 42 12.01 -2.70 7.64
N ASN A 43 12.51 -2.14 8.75
CA ASN A 43 12.88 -2.89 9.95
C ASN A 43 11.86 -2.69 11.07
N LEU A 44 11.34 -3.76 11.67
CA LEU A 44 10.52 -3.67 12.89
C LEU A 44 11.40 -3.40 14.11
N THR A 45 11.01 -2.41 14.89
CA THR A 45 11.69 -2.08 16.16
C THR A 45 10.93 -2.59 17.38
N ASN A 46 9.84 -3.34 17.17
CA ASN A 46 9.07 -3.96 18.23
C ASN A 46 9.81 -5.13 18.86
N THR A 47 9.76 -5.19 20.19
CA THR A 47 10.32 -6.29 20.97
C THR A 47 9.24 -7.10 21.70
N GLN A 48 8.04 -6.53 21.86
CA GLN A 48 6.95 -7.15 22.60
C GLN A 48 5.96 -7.82 21.67
N GLN A 49 5.57 -9.05 21.99
CA GLN A 49 4.43 -9.72 21.38
C GLN A 49 3.17 -8.85 21.45
N ILE A 50 2.38 -8.87 20.38
CA ILE A 50 1.10 -8.16 20.31
C ILE A 50 -0.02 -9.18 20.11
N GLN A 51 -1.09 -9.04 20.88
CA GLN A 51 -2.33 -9.77 20.66
C GLN A 51 -3.33 -8.90 19.90
N ILE A 52 -4.01 -9.48 18.92
CA ILE A 52 -5.04 -8.78 18.13
C ILE A 52 -6.31 -9.62 18.05
N LEU A 53 -7.46 -8.96 18.16
CA LEU A 53 -8.76 -9.60 17.98
C LEU A 53 -9.27 -9.36 16.54
N TRP A 54 -9.51 -10.44 15.80
CA TRP A 54 -10.10 -10.39 14.46
C TRP A 54 -11.22 -11.41 14.35
N GLU A 55 -12.41 -11.01 13.88
CA GLU A 55 -13.57 -11.90 13.71
C GLU A 55 -13.96 -12.75 14.95
N GLY A 56 -13.60 -12.30 16.16
CA GLY A 56 -13.90 -13.01 17.41
C GLY A 56 -12.80 -14.00 17.84
N SER A 57 -11.74 -14.14 17.05
CA SER A 57 -10.57 -14.96 17.36
C SER A 57 -9.37 -14.09 17.76
N LEU A 58 -8.60 -14.57 18.75
CA LEU A 58 -7.38 -13.91 19.21
C LEU A 58 -6.19 -14.45 18.41
N PHE A 59 -5.47 -13.54 17.74
CA PHE A 59 -4.25 -13.83 17.02
C PHE A 59 -3.06 -13.19 17.72
N GLU A 60 -1.87 -13.74 17.51
CA GLU A 60 -0.63 -13.26 18.11
C GLU A 60 0.34 -12.83 17.01
N ILE A 61 0.96 -11.66 17.16
CA ILE A 61 2.08 -11.20 16.35
C ILE A 61 3.34 -11.30 17.20
N LEU A 62 4.25 -12.17 16.79
CA LEU A 62 5.54 -12.40 17.41
C LEU A 62 6.63 -11.70 16.60
N PHE A 63 7.50 -10.95 17.28
CA PHE A 63 8.56 -10.15 16.68
C PHE A 63 9.96 -10.78 16.77
N SER A 64 10.05 -11.90 17.49
CA SER A 64 11.26 -12.69 17.66
C SER A 64 10.89 -14.16 17.65
N GLY A 65 11.74 -14.99 17.07
CA GLY A 65 11.61 -16.44 17.10
C GLY A 65 12.84 -17.10 16.49
N ALA A 66 13.03 -18.40 16.73
CA ALA A 66 14.18 -19.13 16.19
C ALA A 66 14.22 -19.18 14.65
N ASN A 67 13.08 -18.93 13.99
CA ASN A 67 12.88 -19.17 12.56
C ASN A 67 13.01 -17.92 11.69
N PHE A 68 13.24 -16.74 12.28
CA PHE A 68 13.42 -15.50 11.53
C PHE A 68 14.24 -14.49 12.34
N GLU A 69 14.95 -13.63 11.62
CA GLU A 69 15.76 -12.60 12.26
C GLU A 69 14.88 -11.47 12.80
N THR A 70 15.10 -11.12 14.08
CA THR A 70 14.39 -10.04 14.76
C THR A 70 14.44 -8.76 13.94
N GLY A 71 13.27 -8.13 13.77
CA GLY A 71 13.11 -6.89 13.02
C GLY A 71 12.88 -7.08 11.51
N LYS A 72 13.28 -8.20 10.91
CA LYS A 72 13.14 -8.43 9.45
C LYS A 72 11.84 -9.14 9.07
N ALA A 73 11.20 -9.77 10.04
CA ALA A 73 9.91 -10.41 9.87
C ALA A 73 9.12 -10.38 11.17
N CYS A 74 7.84 -10.72 11.08
CA CYS A 74 7.05 -11.12 12.23
C CYS A 74 6.25 -12.38 11.91
N LEU A 75 5.95 -13.17 12.93
CA LEU A 75 5.14 -14.36 12.82
C LEU A 75 3.74 -14.04 13.33
N LEU A 76 2.74 -14.16 12.46
CA LEU A 76 1.34 -14.14 12.85
C LEU A 76 0.90 -15.57 13.14
N ARG A 77 0.35 -15.79 14.34
CA ARG A 77 -0.13 -17.09 14.80
C ARG A 77 -1.62 -17.01 15.10
N GLY A 78 -2.40 -17.92 14.51
CA GLY A 78 -3.81 -18.11 14.83
C GLY A 78 -4.01 -18.91 16.11
N PRO A 79 -5.24 -18.90 16.68
CA PRO A 79 -5.58 -19.83 17.74
C PRO A 79 -5.47 -21.27 17.22
N ALA A 80 -5.22 -22.23 18.11
CA ALA A 80 -5.03 -23.63 17.76
C ALA A 80 -6.12 -24.11 16.78
N ASN A 81 -5.70 -24.61 15.61
CA ASN A 81 -6.54 -25.10 14.50
C ASN A 81 -7.22 -24.07 13.59
N ALA A 82 -7.03 -22.76 13.77
CA ALA A 82 -7.62 -21.75 12.88
C ALA A 82 -6.66 -21.28 11.78
N LEU A 83 -7.13 -21.26 10.54
CA LEU A 83 -6.42 -20.60 9.45
C LEU A 83 -6.41 -19.08 9.66
N ILE A 84 -5.33 -18.44 9.27
CA ILE A 84 -5.24 -16.98 9.29
C ILE A 84 -6.07 -16.41 8.13
N PRO A 85 -7.07 -15.55 8.39
CA PRO A 85 -7.92 -14.99 7.33
C PRO A 85 -7.12 -14.15 6.33
N ALA A 86 -7.35 -14.35 5.03
CA ALA A 86 -6.69 -13.57 3.98
C ALA A 86 -6.97 -12.06 4.09
N ASN A 87 -8.19 -11.67 4.50
CA ASN A 87 -8.54 -10.26 4.72
C ASN A 87 -7.72 -9.63 5.85
N LEU A 88 -7.45 -10.37 6.93
CA LEU A 88 -6.58 -9.89 8.01
C LEU A 88 -5.18 -9.58 7.47
N LEU A 89 -4.62 -10.47 6.63
CA LEU A 89 -3.32 -10.25 5.99
C LEU A 89 -3.33 -9.04 5.05
N LEU A 90 -4.39 -8.85 4.26
CA LEU A 90 -4.53 -7.67 3.40
C LEU A 90 -4.53 -6.37 4.22
N TRP A 91 -5.27 -6.32 5.33
CA TRP A 91 -5.28 -5.15 6.21
C TRP A 91 -3.97 -4.91 6.92
N LEU A 92 -3.30 -5.97 7.38
CA LEU A 92 -1.94 -5.86 7.93
C LEU A 92 -0.96 -5.33 6.88
N SER A 93 -1.14 -5.70 5.61
CA SER A 93 -0.31 -5.18 4.52
C SER A 93 -0.48 -3.67 4.35
N VAL A 94 -1.71 -3.16 4.49
CA VAL A 94 -2.00 -1.72 4.49
C VAL A 94 -1.42 -1.04 5.71
N TYR A 95 -1.55 -1.68 6.89
CA TYR A 95 -1.07 -1.12 8.14
C TYR A 95 0.46 -0.96 8.16
N VAL A 96 1.22 -1.94 7.67
CA VAL A 96 2.70 -1.91 7.67
C VAL A 96 3.27 -1.24 6.41
N GLY A 97 2.56 -1.33 5.29
CA GLY A 97 3.11 -0.93 3.98
C GLY A 97 3.94 -2.01 3.29
N GLU A 98 3.89 -3.24 3.78
CA GLU A 98 4.61 -4.42 3.28
C GLU A 98 3.59 -5.53 2.94
N ASP A 99 3.95 -6.51 2.11
CA ASP A 99 3.02 -7.58 1.76
C ASP A 99 3.02 -8.67 2.83
N ALA A 100 1.89 -8.85 3.52
CA ALA A 100 1.67 -9.91 4.50
C ALA A 100 1.01 -11.16 3.90
N VAL A 101 0.61 -11.13 2.62
CA VAL A 101 -0.10 -12.24 1.97
C VAL A 101 0.87 -13.26 1.36
N ASP A 102 2.07 -12.86 0.93
CA ASP A 102 3.05 -13.70 0.21
C ASP A 102 3.34 -15.04 0.92
N PRO A 103 2.95 -16.20 0.33
CA PRO A 103 3.13 -17.52 0.96
C PRO A 103 4.52 -18.13 0.76
N PHE A 104 5.39 -17.57 -0.10
CA PHE A 104 6.57 -18.29 -0.60
C PHE A 104 7.92 -17.75 -0.14
N ARG A 105 7.98 -16.84 0.85
CA ARG A 105 9.27 -16.34 1.30
C ARG A 105 9.91 -17.23 2.37
N SER A 106 10.27 -18.45 2.03
CA SER A 106 11.19 -19.24 2.86
C SER A 106 12.61 -18.67 2.87
N LYS A 107 12.95 -17.78 1.92
CA LYS A 107 14.24 -17.08 1.83
C LYS A 107 14.08 -15.57 2.00
N ASP A 108 14.95 -15.02 2.83
CA ASP A 108 15.16 -13.58 2.99
C ASP A 108 15.57 -12.97 1.63
N THR A 109 14.68 -12.14 1.07
CA THR A 109 14.88 -11.41 -0.20
C THR A 109 15.00 -9.90 0.04
N ARG A 110 15.51 -9.50 1.23
CA ARG A 110 15.76 -8.09 1.58
C ARG A 110 16.40 -7.35 0.42
N PHE A 111 15.87 -6.15 0.14
CA PHE A 111 16.44 -5.24 -0.84
C PHE A 111 17.13 -4.02 -0.23
N ASN A 112 16.82 -3.61 1.02
CA ASN A 112 17.54 -2.67 1.92
C ASN A 112 16.55 -2.04 2.92
N HIS A 113 17.05 -1.34 3.95
CA HIS A 113 16.28 -0.55 4.92
C HIS A 113 15.77 0.79 4.35
N GLU A 114 15.31 0.80 3.10
CA GLU A 114 15.06 2.04 2.35
C GLU A 114 13.84 2.84 2.83
N ARG A 115 12.92 2.17 3.54
CA ARG A 115 11.82 2.79 4.27
C ARG A 115 12.13 3.00 5.76
N GLY A 116 13.27 2.49 6.24
CA GLY A 116 13.79 2.68 7.59
C GLY A 116 13.06 1.88 8.66
N SER A 117 13.08 2.39 9.89
CA SER A 117 12.44 1.76 11.04
C SER A 117 10.92 1.89 11.00
N PHE A 118 10.20 0.86 11.46
CA PHE A 118 8.74 0.88 11.62
C PHE A 118 8.35 0.29 12.97
N GLN A 119 7.55 1.02 13.74
CA GLN A 119 7.06 0.57 15.05
C GLN A 119 5.55 0.32 15.02
N ILE A 120 5.15 -0.93 15.26
CA ILE A 120 3.76 -1.32 15.48
C ILE A 120 3.33 -0.88 16.88
N GLN A 121 2.44 0.11 16.96
CA GLN A 121 1.82 0.50 18.21
C GLN A 121 0.51 -0.28 18.41
N THR A 122 0.41 -1.07 19.48
CA THR A 122 -0.76 -1.93 19.77
C THR A 122 -2.08 -1.17 19.71
N LYS A 123 -2.18 -0.02 20.41
CA LYS A 123 -3.41 0.79 20.43
C LYS A 123 -3.83 1.28 19.04
N THR A 124 -2.85 1.67 18.21
CA THR A 124 -3.08 2.16 16.85
C THR A 124 -3.49 1.02 15.93
N LEU A 125 -2.84 -0.15 16.03
CA LEU A 125 -3.18 -1.35 15.28
C LEU A 125 -4.60 -1.83 15.61
N GLU A 126 -4.97 -1.94 16.89
CA GLU A 126 -6.32 -2.33 17.30
C GLU A 126 -7.40 -1.36 16.82
N LYS A 127 -7.13 -0.06 16.89
CA LYS A 127 -8.04 0.98 16.36
C LYS A 127 -8.22 0.81 14.85
N PHE A 128 -7.14 0.55 14.12
CA PHE A 128 -7.16 0.30 12.69
C PHE A 128 -7.94 -0.97 12.34
N LEU A 129 -7.62 -2.11 12.95
CA LEU A 129 -8.29 -3.39 12.67
C LEU A 129 -9.78 -3.35 13.03
N ARG A 130 -10.18 -2.69 14.14
CA ARG A 130 -11.60 -2.45 14.45
C ARG A 130 -12.30 -1.61 13.38
N ALA A 131 -11.64 -0.61 12.82
CA ALA A 131 -12.22 0.18 11.74
C ALA A 131 -12.32 -0.61 10.43
N ALA A 132 -11.31 -1.42 10.11
CA ALA A 132 -11.30 -2.33 8.98
C ALA A 132 -12.45 -3.35 9.05
N LYS A 133 -12.61 -4.03 10.17
CA LYS A 133 -13.72 -4.96 10.42
C LYS A 133 -15.09 -4.30 10.22
N ARG A 134 -15.31 -3.12 10.80
CA ARG A 134 -16.56 -2.34 10.60
C ARG A 134 -16.81 -1.95 9.14
N MET A 135 -15.76 -1.80 8.33
CA MET A 135 -15.90 -1.53 6.90
C MET A 135 -16.33 -2.78 6.14
N GLU A 136 -15.82 -3.96 6.50
CA GLU A 136 -16.21 -5.24 5.89
C GLU A 136 -17.63 -5.68 6.29
N GLU A 137 -18.03 -5.43 7.53
CA GLU A 137 -19.37 -5.77 8.05
C GLU A 137 -20.45 -4.75 7.63
N ARG A 138 -20.06 -3.70 6.91
CA ARG A 138 -20.99 -2.64 6.53
C ARG A 138 -22.02 -3.20 5.57
N ARG A 139 -23.31 -2.93 5.86
CA ARG A 139 -24.44 -3.27 4.98
C ARG A 139 -24.41 -2.44 3.71
N TRP A 140 -23.52 -2.81 2.79
CA TRP A 140 -23.38 -2.25 1.46
C TRP A 140 -23.87 -3.24 0.41
N PRO A 141 -24.33 -2.77 -0.75
CA PRO A 141 -24.54 -3.64 -1.90
C PRO A 141 -23.26 -4.42 -2.21
N GLN A 142 -23.41 -5.69 -2.63
CA GLN A 142 -22.32 -6.61 -2.89
C GLN A 142 -21.19 -6.03 -3.77
N TRP A 143 -21.55 -5.35 -4.87
CA TRP A 143 -20.58 -4.73 -5.79
C TRP A 143 -19.67 -3.69 -5.09
N ARG A 144 -20.17 -3.01 -4.05
CA ARG A 144 -19.40 -2.00 -3.30
C ARG A 144 -18.42 -2.67 -2.34
N LEU A 145 -18.79 -3.80 -1.76
CA LEU A 145 -17.89 -4.63 -0.96
C LEU A 145 -16.80 -5.24 -1.84
N GLU A 146 -17.15 -5.70 -3.04
CA GLU A 146 -16.19 -6.20 -4.03
C GLU A 146 -15.19 -5.14 -4.45
N LEU A 147 -15.62 -3.90 -4.75
CA LEU A 147 -14.69 -2.81 -5.03
C LEU A 147 -13.75 -2.51 -3.86
N SER A 148 -14.24 -2.62 -2.61
CA SER A 148 -13.39 -2.46 -1.43
C SER A 148 -12.33 -3.57 -1.35
N ARG A 149 -12.71 -4.82 -1.61
CA ARG A 149 -11.79 -5.96 -1.64
C ARG A 149 -10.78 -5.84 -2.78
N ASN A 150 -11.23 -5.43 -3.96
CA ASN A 150 -10.37 -5.18 -5.11
C ASN A 150 -9.34 -4.09 -4.82
N ALA A 151 -9.72 -3.02 -4.11
CA ALA A 151 -8.76 -2.00 -3.68
C ALA A 151 -7.63 -2.60 -2.82
N LEU A 152 -7.97 -3.43 -1.84
CA LEU A 152 -6.99 -4.11 -0.99
C LEU A 152 -6.10 -5.08 -1.78
N MET A 153 -6.69 -5.82 -2.70
CA MET A 153 -5.97 -6.75 -3.57
C MET A 153 -4.99 -6.02 -4.48
N TYR A 154 -5.42 -4.96 -5.18
CA TYR A 154 -4.54 -4.16 -6.03
C TYR A 154 -3.43 -3.51 -5.22
N TYR A 155 -3.73 -2.98 -4.03
CA TYR A 155 -2.72 -2.46 -3.13
C TYR A 155 -1.69 -3.54 -2.74
N SER A 156 -2.13 -4.72 -2.29
CA SER A 156 -1.24 -5.82 -1.91
C SER A 156 -0.37 -6.29 -3.08
N VAL A 157 -0.94 -6.39 -4.29
CA VAL A 157 -0.17 -6.70 -5.50
C VAL A 157 0.88 -5.63 -5.78
N ALA A 158 0.53 -4.34 -5.70
CA ALA A 158 1.46 -3.24 -5.92
C ALA A 158 2.67 -3.31 -4.97
N VAL A 159 2.40 -3.60 -3.68
CA VAL A 159 3.41 -3.74 -2.64
C VAL A 159 4.29 -4.98 -2.86
N ARG A 160 3.66 -6.13 -3.19
CA ARG A 160 4.38 -7.38 -3.49
C ARG A 160 5.35 -7.21 -4.65
N SER A 161 4.91 -6.56 -5.73
CA SER A 161 5.73 -6.30 -6.91
C SER A 161 6.94 -5.44 -6.59
N GLY A 162 6.81 -4.51 -5.64
CA GLY A 162 7.94 -3.71 -5.17
C GLY A 162 8.48 -2.71 -6.19
N PHE A 163 9.46 -1.89 -5.81
CA PHE A 163 9.97 -0.83 -6.68
C PHE A 163 10.66 -1.35 -7.97
N ASN A 164 11.20 -2.58 -7.96
CA ASN A 164 11.85 -3.21 -9.12
C ASN A 164 10.89 -3.36 -10.31
N MET A 165 9.59 -3.40 -10.05
CA MET A 165 8.55 -3.47 -11.07
C MET A 165 8.02 -2.08 -11.43
N MET A 166 8.62 -0.98 -10.98
CA MET A 166 8.27 0.34 -11.50
C MET A 166 8.71 0.46 -12.97
N PRO A 167 7.95 1.19 -13.80
CA PRO A 167 6.72 1.90 -13.49
C PRO A 167 5.46 1.02 -13.53
N LEU A 168 5.58 -0.29 -13.72
CA LEU A 168 4.43 -1.17 -13.85
C LEU A 168 3.57 -1.18 -12.55
N ASN A 169 4.12 -1.35 -11.37
CA ASN A 169 3.27 -1.42 -10.17
C ASN A 169 2.52 -0.11 -9.82
N ILE A 170 2.85 1.04 -10.42
CA ILE A 170 2.08 2.29 -10.25
C ILE A 170 0.64 2.14 -10.77
N GLY A 171 0.43 1.26 -11.74
CA GLY A 171 -0.90 0.95 -12.26
C GLY A 171 -1.81 0.33 -11.21
N PHE A 172 -1.28 -0.60 -10.42
CA PHE A 172 -2.02 -1.22 -9.32
C PHE A 172 -2.30 -0.24 -8.20
N PHE A 173 -1.35 0.63 -7.86
CA PHE A 173 -1.61 1.73 -6.92
C PHE A 173 -2.72 2.68 -7.44
N GLY A 174 -2.74 2.97 -8.74
CA GLY A 174 -3.80 3.77 -9.35
C GLY A 174 -5.17 3.08 -9.28
N LEU A 175 -5.25 1.80 -9.65
CA LEU A 175 -6.48 1.00 -9.61
C LEU A 175 -7.04 0.86 -8.19
N SER A 176 -6.17 0.71 -7.18
CA SER A 176 -6.56 0.71 -5.77
C SER A 176 -7.26 2.02 -5.39
N LEU A 177 -6.67 3.16 -5.73
CA LEU A 177 -7.25 4.48 -5.45
C LEU A 177 -8.59 4.71 -6.18
N GLU A 178 -8.70 4.26 -7.42
CA GLU A 178 -9.96 4.34 -8.18
C GLU A 178 -11.05 3.47 -7.58
N CYS A 179 -10.73 2.24 -7.19
CA CYS A 179 -11.66 1.36 -6.49
C CYS A 179 -12.18 2.04 -5.21
N LEU A 180 -11.29 2.63 -4.39
CA LEU A 180 -11.69 3.35 -3.17
C LEU A 180 -12.54 4.59 -3.46
N GLY A 181 -12.19 5.35 -4.50
CA GLY A 181 -12.99 6.47 -4.98
C GLY A 181 -14.42 6.03 -5.33
N ASN A 182 -14.54 4.96 -6.12
CA ASN A 182 -15.81 4.38 -6.53
C ASN A 182 -16.62 3.82 -5.33
N VAL A 183 -15.96 3.15 -4.38
CA VAL A 183 -16.58 2.73 -3.10
C VAL A 183 -17.18 3.92 -2.39
N ARG A 184 -16.48 5.06 -2.29
CA ARG A 184 -16.97 6.19 -1.50
C ARG A 184 -18.16 6.89 -2.15
N HIS A 185 -18.10 7.10 -3.46
CA HIS A 185 -19.11 7.86 -4.18
C HIS A 185 -20.32 7.04 -4.63
N GLY A 186 -20.31 5.72 -4.42
CA GLY A 186 -21.51 4.89 -4.62
C GLY A 186 -21.95 4.77 -6.08
N LYS A 187 -21.06 5.01 -7.05
CA LYS A 187 -21.41 4.93 -8.47
C LYS A 187 -20.99 3.57 -9.04
N ARG A 188 -21.98 2.75 -9.39
CA ARG A 188 -21.81 1.47 -10.08
C ARG A 188 -21.46 1.64 -11.57
N ASN A 189 -22.03 2.66 -12.23
CA ASN A 189 -22.02 2.81 -13.69
C ASN A 189 -21.19 4.01 -14.20
N LYS A 190 -20.56 4.78 -13.30
CA LYS A 190 -19.63 5.87 -13.66
C LYS A 190 -18.34 5.60 -12.92
N HIS A 191 -17.30 5.20 -13.65
CA HIS A 191 -15.97 5.00 -13.10
C HIS A 191 -15.38 6.37 -12.78
N TYR A 192 -15.14 6.63 -11.50
CA TYR A 192 -14.29 7.74 -11.10
C TYR A 192 -12.86 7.42 -11.46
N THR A 193 -12.26 8.31 -12.24
CA THR A 193 -10.86 8.23 -12.58
C THR A 193 -10.01 8.91 -11.52
N LEU A 194 -8.81 8.38 -11.29
CA LEU A 194 -7.85 8.99 -10.38
C LEU A 194 -7.61 10.46 -10.78
N GLY A 195 -7.63 11.39 -9.82
CA GLY A 195 -7.43 12.82 -10.08
C GLY A 195 -8.70 13.63 -10.33
N ASP A 196 -9.88 12.99 -10.42
CA ASP A 196 -11.15 13.72 -10.55
C ASP A 196 -11.42 14.62 -9.33
N GLN A 197 -12.10 15.76 -9.54
CA GLN A 197 -12.46 16.71 -8.47
C GLN A 197 -13.19 16.03 -7.29
N HIS A 198 -13.93 14.95 -7.56
CA HIS A 198 -14.63 14.15 -6.55
C HIS A 198 -13.70 13.40 -5.59
N PHE A 199 -12.52 12.97 -6.06
CA PHE A 199 -11.49 12.35 -5.23
C PHE A 199 -10.94 13.36 -4.22
N ASN A 200 -10.63 14.58 -4.68
CA ASN A 200 -10.08 15.66 -3.86
C ASN A 200 -11.06 16.16 -2.79
N ARG A 201 -12.37 16.16 -3.08
CA ARG A 201 -13.41 16.50 -2.09
C ARG A 201 -13.38 15.56 -0.88
N TYR A 202 -12.98 14.31 -1.05
CA TYR A 202 -12.93 13.34 0.06
C TYR A 202 -11.88 13.71 1.11
N LEU A 203 -10.66 14.00 0.66
CA LEU A 203 -9.56 14.46 1.51
C LEU A 203 -9.97 15.73 2.26
N THR A 204 -10.50 16.71 1.52
CA THR A 204 -10.96 17.99 2.08
C THR A 204 -12.05 17.85 3.12
N ALA A 205 -13.02 16.95 2.91
CA ALA A 205 -14.08 16.70 3.89
C ALA A 205 -13.52 16.14 5.20
N ARG A 206 -12.55 15.22 5.14
CA ARG A 206 -11.94 14.62 6.34
C ARG A 206 -11.08 15.58 7.15
N LEU A 207 -10.46 16.55 6.48
CA LEU A 207 -9.60 17.54 7.12
C LEU A 207 -10.35 18.84 7.47
N ALA A 208 -11.64 18.94 7.18
CA ALA A 208 -12.41 20.18 7.33
C ALA A 208 -12.38 20.76 8.75
N ARG A 209 -12.40 19.91 9.78
CA ARG A 209 -12.29 20.35 11.18
C ARG A 209 -10.92 20.96 11.46
N ASP A 210 -9.86 20.30 11.03
CA ASP A 210 -8.49 20.76 11.23
C ASP A 210 -8.20 22.04 10.40
N LYS A 211 -8.88 22.24 9.27
CA LYS A 211 -8.80 23.51 8.51
C LYS A 211 -9.46 24.70 9.18
N ARG A 212 -10.43 24.48 10.08
CA ARG A 212 -11.10 25.54 10.82
C ARG A 212 -10.27 26.01 12.02
N ASP A 213 -9.35 25.18 12.49
CA ASP A 213 -8.39 25.51 13.54
C ASP A 213 -7.33 26.47 12.96
N PRO A 214 -7.25 27.74 13.42
CA PRO A 214 -6.31 28.72 12.90
C PRO A 214 -4.84 28.28 13.00
N LEU A 215 -4.50 27.48 14.03
CA LEU A 215 -3.15 26.99 14.26
C LEU A 215 -2.73 25.89 13.27
N LYS A 216 -3.69 25.21 12.64
CA LYS A 216 -3.45 24.07 11.74
C LYS A 216 -3.83 24.37 10.29
N LYS A 217 -4.57 25.45 10.03
CA LYS A 217 -5.13 25.77 8.72
C LYS A 217 -4.08 25.84 7.61
N ALA A 218 -2.98 26.57 7.82
CA ALA A 218 -1.94 26.77 6.80
C ALA A 218 -1.26 25.45 6.44
N ASP A 219 -0.96 24.70 7.47
CA ASP A 219 -0.39 23.37 7.45
C ASP A 219 -1.28 22.41 6.66
N VAL A 220 -2.55 22.25 7.05
CA VAL A 220 -3.50 21.34 6.39
C VAL A 220 -3.63 21.67 4.89
N LYS A 221 -3.67 22.97 4.54
CA LYS A 221 -3.69 23.39 3.13
C LYS A 221 -2.42 22.98 2.37
N ARG A 222 -1.25 23.10 3.00
CA ARG A 222 0.04 22.68 2.42
C ARG A 222 0.06 21.17 2.18
N PHE A 223 -0.41 20.39 3.15
CA PHE A 223 -0.52 18.93 3.04
C PHE A 223 -1.43 18.53 1.87
N GLU A 224 -2.63 19.08 1.78
CA GLU A 224 -3.54 18.78 0.67
C GLU A 224 -2.95 19.15 -0.68
N LYS A 225 -2.29 20.30 -0.78
CA LYS A 225 -1.61 20.71 -2.01
C LYS A 225 -0.55 19.68 -2.42
N LYS A 226 0.29 19.24 -1.47
CA LYS A 226 1.32 18.20 -1.73
C LYS A 226 0.67 16.86 -2.10
N PHE A 227 -0.38 16.46 -1.39
CA PHE A 227 -1.08 15.20 -1.61
C PHE A 227 -1.77 15.16 -2.98
N HIS A 228 -2.46 16.23 -3.37
CA HIS A 228 -3.06 16.32 -4.71
C HIS A 228 -1.99 16.23 -5.80
N ALA A 229 -0.87 16.94 -5.65
CA ALA A 229 0.23 16.85 -6.62
C ALA A 229 0.85 15.43 -6.71
N ASP A 230 0.88 14.68 -5.60
CA ASP A 230 1.32 13.28 -5.59
C ASP A 230 0.30 12.34 -6.26
N VAL A 231 -1.00 12.57 -6.06
CA VAL A 231 -2.08 11.85 -6.76
C VAL A 231 -2.02 12.11 -8.26
N ASP A 232 -1.82 13.37 -8.66
CA ASP A 232 -1.67 13.76 -10.05
C ASP A 232 -0.43 13.08 -10.66
N LEU A 233 0.69 13.02 -9.96
CA LEU A 233 1.88 12.29 -10.41
C LEU A 233 1.60 10.80 -10.64
N ILE A 234 0.90 10.12 -9.72
CA ILE A 234 0.49 8.72 -9.89
C ILE A 234 -0.40 8.58 -11.13
N HIS A 235 -1.36 9.49 -11.32
CA HIS A 235 -2.23 9.47 -12.49
C HIS A 235 -1.46 9.65 -13.80
N GLN A 236 -0.54 10.63 -13.87
CA GLN A 236 0.28 10.87 -15.06
C GLN A 236 1.20 9.67 -15.34
N LEU A 237 1.86 9.11 -14.31
CA LEU A 237 2.68 7.91 -14.46
C LEU A 237 1.83 6.74 -14.96
N ARG A 238 0.67 6.48 -14.34
CA ARG A 238 -0.21 5.41 -14.79
C ARG A 238 -0.61 5.60 -16.25
N ASN A 239 -1.17 6.75 -16.62
CA ASN A 239 -1.64 6.95 -18.00
C ASN A 239 -0.48 6.81 -18.99
N ALA A 240 0.66 7.42 -18.66
CA ALA A 240 1.85 7.33 -19.48
C ALA A 240 2.44 5.92 -19.55
N PHE A 241 2.14 4.99 -18.63
CA PHE A 241 2.66 3.61 -18.59
C PHE A 241 1.60 2.50 -18.82
N TYR A 242 0.32 2.83 -18.86
CA TYR A 242 -0.80 1.87 -18.95
C TYR A 242 -1.97 2.34 -19.82
N GLY A 243 -2.10 3.64 -20.06
CA GLY A 243 -3.25 4.25 -20.74
C GLY A 243 -3.25 4.11 -22.26
N HIS A 244 -2.69 3.02 -22.81
CA HIS A 244 -2.47 2.83 -24.26
C HIS A 244 -1.58 3.90 -24.91
N SER A 245 -0.92 4.73 -24.11
CA SER A 245 -0.17 5.90 -24.53
C SER A 245 1.19 5.91 -23.83
N LEU A 246 2.03 4.96 -24.21
CA LEU A 246 3.37 4.81 -23.65
C LEU A 246 4.42 5.43 -24.55
N LEU A 247 4.73 6.70 -24.31
CA LEU A 247 5.74 7.51 -25.01
C LEU A 247 5.46 7.92 -26.45
N HIS A 248 4.28 7.68 -27.04
CA HIS A 248 4.00 8.14 -28.43
C HIS A 248 3.41 9.55 -28.51
N LEU A 249 2.45 9.90 -27.64
CA LEU A 249 1.81 11.21 -27.66
C LEU A 249 2.67 12.26 -26.93
N ALA A 250 3.09 13.30 -27.66
CA ALA A 250 3.92 14.37 -27.12
C ALA A 250 3.25 15.12 -25.95
N ALA A 251 1.92 15.24 -25.96
CA ALA A 251 1.15 15.91 -24.93
C ALA A 251 1.25 15.19 -23.57
N ASP A 252 1.12 13.87 -23.54
CA ASP A 252 1.18 13.09 -22.29
C ASP A 252 2.61 13.03 -21.74
N ARG A 253 3.62 12.92 -22.64
CA ARG A 253 5.04 13.07 -22.24
C ARG A 253 5.29 14.43 -21.58
N LYS A 254 4.77 15.51 -22.16
CA LYS A 254 4.92 16.87 -21.61
C LYS A 254 4.28 16.98 -20.23
N LYS A 255 3.05 16.46 -20.04
CA LYS A 255 2.37 16.45 -18.74
C LYS A 255 3.15 15.67 -17.68
N LEU A 256 3.65 14.48 -18.01
CA LEU A 256 4.44 13.68 -17.07
C LEU A 256 5.78 14.36 -16.73
N VAL A 257 6.47 14.96 -17.72
CA VAL A 257 7.70 15.73 -17.46
C VAL A 257 7.42 16.87 -16.48
N LEU A 258 6.34 17.63 -16.68
CA LEU A 258 5.97 18.71 -15.76
C LEU A 258 5.66 18.19 -14.35
N ALA A 259 4.91 17.08 -14.24
CA ALA A 259 4.60 16.46 -12.96
C ALA A 259 5.86 15.97 -12.22
N LEU A 260 6.83 15.38 -12.93
CA LEU A 260 8.10 14.93 -12.35
C LEU A 260 9.00 16.10 -11.93
N ARG A 261 9.02 17.19 -12.71
CA ARG A 261 9.76 18.41 -12.34
C ARG A 261 9.20 19.04 -11.07
N ASP A 262 7.88 19.24 -11.03
CA ASP A 262 7.20 19.74 -9.83
C ASP A 262 7.46 18.81 -8.63
N TRP A 263 7.35 17.49 -8.82
CA TRP A 263 7.69 16.52 -7.79
C TRP A 263 9.12 16.67 -7.28
N ALA A 264 10.12 16.79 -8.15
CA ALA A 264 11.50 16.96 -7.73
C ALA A 264 11.70 18.25 -6.92
N VAL A 265 11.13 19.37 -7.38
CA VAL A 265 11.22 20.66 -6.67
C VAL A 265 10.51 20.61 -5.32
N ARG A 266 9.30 20.04 -5.25
CA ARG A 266 8.54 19.84 -3.99
C ARG A 266 9.24 18.94 -2.97
N ASN A 267 10.29 18.24 -3.40
CA ASN A 267 11.08 17.37 -2.56
C ASN A 267 12.55 17.82 -2.46
N GLY A 268 12.79 19.12 -2.63
CA GLY A 268 14.05 19.76 -2.23
C GLY A 268 15.11 19.86 -3.33
N HIS A 269 14.84 19.36 -4.54
CA HIS A 269 15.74 19.59 -5.67
C HIS A 269 15.59 21.01 -6.23
N SER A 270 16.66 21.55 -6.80
CA SER A 270 16.59 22.84 -7.49
C SER A 270 15.79 22.74 -8.79
N GLU A 271 15.16 23.84 -9.20
CA GLU A 271 14.47 23.91 -10.50
C GLU A 271 15.41 23.61 -11.67
N LYS A 272 16.67 24.07 -11.56
CA LYS A 272 17.73 23.77 -12.54
C LYS A 272 17.96 22.27 -12.66
N PHE A 273 18.10 21.56 -11.54
CA PHE A 273 18.23 20.10 -11.54
C PHE A 273 17.00 19.46 -12.18
N ALA A 274 15.80 19.82 -11.74
CA ALA A 274 14.56 19.24 -12.25
C ALA A 274 14.43 19.40 -13.78
N ASN A 275 14.76 20.59 -14.31
CA ASN A 275 14.68 20.88 -15.73
C ASN A 275 15.70 20.09 -16.57
N ILE A 276 16.90 19.84 -16.05
CA ILE A 276 17.97 19.08 -16.73
C ILE A 276 17.70 17.57 -16.65
N SER A 277 17.24 17.09 -15.49
CA SER A 277 17.01 15.67 -15.24
C SER A 277 15.80 15.18 -16.04
N PHE A 278 14.65 15.86 -15.90
CA PHE A 278 13.39 15.42 -16.52
C PHE A 278 13.16 16.11 -17.86
N THR A 279 13.44 15.40 -18.94
CA THR A 279 13.14 15.80 -20.32
C THR A 279 12.43 14.67 -21.07
N PRO A 280 11.69 14.95 -22.16
CA PRO A 280 10.99 13.89 -22.90
C PRO A 280 11.90 12.74 -23.36
N GLY A 281 13.14 13.05 -23.76
CA GLY A 281 14.11 12.04 -24.22
C GLY A 281 14.71 11.19 -23.10
N ARG A 282 14.76 11.70 -21.86
CA ARG A 282 15.33 10.98 -20.69
C ARG A 282 14.26 10.40 -19.77
N LEU A 283 12.98 10.55 -20.14
CA LEU A 283 11.86 10.33 -19.24
C LEU A 283 11.81 8.90 -18.68
N ARG A 284 11.99 7.90 -19.54
CA ARG A 284 11.99 6.48 -19.14
C ARG A 284 13.10 6.21 -18.13
N ASP A 285 14.32 6.60 -18.47
CA ASP A 285 15.49 6.36 -17.63
C ASP A 285 15.35 7.05 -16.28
N GLN A 286 14.88 8.30 -16.26
CA GLN A 286 14.65 9.02 -15.01
C GLN A 286 13.58 8.39 -14.14
N VAL A 287 12.50 7.86 -14.73
CA VAL A 287 11.47 7.13 -13.97
C VAL A 287 12.06 5.85 -13.36
N VAL A 288 12.92 5.14 -14.08
CA VAL A 288 13.62 3.94 -13.59
C VAL A 288 14.62 4.31 -12.48
N THR A 289 15.45 5.33 -12.69
CA THR A 289 16.42 5.85 -11.69
C THR A 289 15.72 6.28 -10.40
N ASN A 290 14.52 6.85 -10.50
CA ASN A 290 13.75 7.33 -9.34
C ASN A 290 12.69 6.32 -8.87
N SER A 291 12.71 5.07 -9.36
CA SER A 291 11.70 4.04 -9.09
C SER A 291 11.38 3.88 -7.60
N HIS A 292 12.40 3.88 -6.75
CA HIS A 292 12.21 3.74 -5.31
C HIS A 292 11.42 4.89 -4.68
N ALA A 293 11.76 6.17 -4.94
CA ALA A 293 10.97 7.27 -4.38
C ALA A 293 9.57 7.36 -4.99
N LEU A 294 9.43 7.03 -6.28
CA LEU A 294 8.14 7.01 -6.96
C LEU A 294 7.24 5.87 -6.41
N TYR A 295 7.83 4.73 -6.06
CA TYR A 295 7.13 3.65 -5.34
C TYR A 295 6.63 4.13 -3.98
N LYS A 296 7.46 4.83 -3.20
CA LYS A 296 7.07 5.42 -1.91
C LYS A 296 5.93 6.44 -2.05
N VAL A 297 5.86 7.18 -3.17
CA VAL A 297 4.71 8.05 -3.51
C VAL A 297 3.44 7.21 -3.65
N GLY A 298 3.47 6.16 -4.46
CA GLY A 298 2.33 5.26 -4.66
C GLY A 298 1.84 4.63 -3.35
N LEU A 299 2.78 4.16 -2.53
CA LEU A 299 2.55 3.56 -1.23
C LEU A 299 1.88 4.55 -0.26
N ARG A 300 2.48 5.72 -0.01
CA ARG A 300 1.97 6.68 0.97
C ARG A 300 0.60 7.21 0.60
N VAL A 301 0.37 7.51 -0.69
CA VAL A 301 -0.92 8.04 -1.16
C VAL A 301 -2.02 7.01 -0.94
N ASN A 302 -1.77 5.75 -1.30
CA ASN A 302 -2.73 4.67 -1.09
C ASN A 302 -3.02 4.43 0.39
N ARG A 303 -1.98 4.37 1.23
CA ARG A 303 -2.15 4.16 2.67
C ARG A 303 -2.96 5.29 3.29
N ILE A 304 -2.63 6.55 3.00
CA ILE A 304 -3.43 7.69 3.46
C ILE A 304 -4.88 7.53 3.03
N PHE A 305 -5.14 7.21 1.76
CA PHE A 305 -6.52 7.11 1.27
C PHE A 305 -7.31 5.97 1.92
N LEU A 306 -6.68 4.81 2.13
CA LEU A 306 -7.26 3.67 2.83
C LEU A 306 -7.57 3.99 4.29
N PHE A 307 -6.63 4.59 5.02
CA PHE A 307 -6.87 5.01 6.41
C PHE A 307 -7.97 6.08 6.49
N LEU A 308 -7.97 7.06 5.58
CA LEU A 308 -9.04 8.03 5.50
C LEU A 308 -10.38 7.35 5.23
N ALA A 309 -10.44 6.31 4.38
CA ALA A 309 -11.64 5.49 4.16
C ALA A 309 -12.14 4.89 5.48
N LEU A 310 -11.23 4.37 6.31
CA LEU A 310 -11.54 3.88 7.66
C LEU A 310 -11.91 4.99 8.67
N GLY A 311 -11.81 6.27 8.29
CA GLY A 311 -12.07 7.41 9.16
C GLY A 311 -10.88 7.77 10.06
N ILE A 312 -9.69 7.22 9.78
CA ILE A 312 -8.46 7.45 10.53
C ILE A 312 -7.62 8.46 9.75
N HIS A 313 -7.30 9.60 10.36
CA HIS A 313 -6.56 10.69 9.69
C HIS A 313 -5.39 11.25 10.52
N ARG A 314 -5.24 10.83 11.78
CA ARG A 314 -4.19 11.36 12.69
C ARG A 314 -3.13 10.33 13.09
N ASP A 315 -3.51 9.05 13.13
CA ASP A 315 -2.70 7.96 13.68
C ASP A 315 -2.39 6.93 12.60
N ILE A 316 -1.90 7.41 11.46
CA ILE A 316 -1.52 6.54 10.36
C ILE A 316 -0.02 6.27 10.53
N PRO A 317 0.40 5.05 10.87
CA PRO A 317 1.79 4.76 11.14
C PRO A 317 2.57 4.77 9.83
N PHE A 318 3.70 5.44 9.77
CA PHE A 318 4.63 5.36 8.64
C PHE A 318 5.99 4.88 9.10
N ALA A 319 6.78 4.34 8.16
CA ALA A 319 8.17 4.00 8.44
C ALA A 319 9.05 5.24 8.30
N GLU A 320 10.22 5.27 8.91
CA GLU A 320 11.10 6.44 8.99
C GLU A 320 11.40 7.19 7.67
N TYR A 321 11.31 6.53 6.49
CA TYR A 321 11.73 7.11 5.20
C TYR A 321 10.69 7.09 4.04
N ASP A 322 9.42 6.69 4.23
CA ASP A 322 8.33 6.78 3.20
C ASP A 322 8.09 8.18 2.54
N PHE A 323 8.50 9.33 3.10
CA PHE A 323 8.37 10.66 2.47
C PHE A 323 9.72 11.24 2.03
N SER A 324 10.84 10.62 2.41
CA SER A 324 12.17 11.07 2.01
C SER A 324 12.42 10.78 0.53
N THR A 325 13.08 11.71 -0.16
CA THR A 325 13.38 11.60 -1.60
C THR A 325 14.87 11.42 -1.85
N LEU A 326 15.28 10.15 -1.84
CA LEU A 326 16.39 9.54 -2.60
C LEU A 326 17.83 10.06 -2.53
N ALA A 327 18.20 11.24 -2.04
CA ALA A 327 19.58 11.73 -2.24
C ALA A 327 20.48 11.76 -1.00
N ASP A 328 19.94 11.75 0.21
CA ASP A 328 20.77 11.88 1.41
C ASP A 328 20.11 11.18 2.60
N MET A 329 20.51 9.93 2.88
CA MET A 329 20.07 9.20 4.08
C MET A 329 20.69 9.77 5.37
N SER A 330 21.44 10.88 5.29
CA SER A 330 22.14 11.51 6.41
C SER A 330 21.40 12.71 7.02
N ARG A 331 20.26 13.14 6.46
CA ARG A 331 19.53 14.31 6.95
C ARG A 331 18.07 13.99 7.18
N PRO A 332 17.60 13.95 8.45
CA PRO A 332 16.19 13.98 8.73
C PRO A 332 15.55 15.35 8.46
N VAL A 333 14.84 15.45 7.34
CA VAL A 333 13.78 16.40 7.02
C VAL A 333 12.56 16.09 7.89
N VAL A 334 12.65 16.44 9.17
CA VAL A 334 11.51 16.41 10.09
C VAL A 334 10.46 17.42 9.63
N GLY A 335 9.44 16.94 8.92
CA GLY A 335 8.19 17.66 8.71
C GLY A 335 7.35 17.61 9.98
N GLU A 336 7.68 18.43 10.98
CA GLU A 336 6.84 18.54 12.18
C GLU A 336 5.53 19.25 11.85
N PHE A 337 4.41 18.54 12.04
CA PHE A 337 3.06 19.07 11.90
C PHE A 337 2.34 18.78 13.22
N LYS A 338 2.11 19.82 14.02
CA LYS A 338 1.61 19.72 15.40
C LYS A 338 0.19 19.12 15.48
N GLY A 339 0.12 17.79 15.48
CA GLY A 339 -1.07 16.98 15.79
C GLY A 339 -1.38 15.79 14.88
N ILE A 340 -0.60 15.55 13.82
CA ILE A 340 -0.72 14.38 12.94
C ILE A 340 0.69 13.80 12.78
N ARG A 341 0.97 12.63 13.38
CA ARG A 341 2.31 12.02 13.37
C ARG A 341 2.49 11.18 12.10
N PHE A 342 3.48 11.56 11.32
CA PHE A 342 3.97 10.84 10.16
C PHE A 342 5.50 11.03 10.15
N GLU A 343 6.26 10.02 10.58
CA GLU A 343 7.73 10.09 10.66
C GLU A 343 8.33 10.04 9.28
N PHE A 344 8.93 11.13 8.80
CA PHE A 344 9.95 11.06 7.76
C PHE A 344 11.12 11.97 8.01
N SER A 345 12.29 11.40 7.78
CA SER A 345 13.55 12.09 7.59
C SER A 345 13.59 12.76 6.21
#